data_AF-A0A9W9QYK8-F1
#
_entry.id   AF-A0A9W9QYK8-F1
#
_cell.length_a   1.000
_cell.length_b   1.000
_cell.length_c   1.000
_cell.angle_alpha   90.00
_cell.angle_beta   90.00
_cell.angle_gamma   90.00
#
_symmetry.space_group_name_H-M   'P 1'
#
loop_
_entity.id
_entity.type
_entity.pdbx_description
1 polymer ?
#
loop_
_entity_poly.entity_id
_entity_poly.type
_entity_poly.pdbx_seq_one_letter_code
_entity_poly.pdbx_strand_id
1 'polypeptide(L)'
;MKFQMPRPSGGLGRTKNILHFVQGFIIFIAWALTIAIWTKSGGIDGRTGWYWGLCWLSIPGLVYLVAVPMWPRARRFGNVYAFASVDALYTILWASAWICLASYVAQGKSLGADTKSDSKSDSDSKTTKRASDSDTKTGCDNWHYGSAAKSTTIIGVFIFILFAITTFMSFRNVAHFRRTGTLPDAVSDPTFAAQSKAAFSSNPAHDFEEDEDDFRSGRGGMGASSRGDQDEDYALLQQSEVDDLGNAHGRSAVQGAYDPTAPAPGGMLHDYNSTGYGGAHGQHYNPGPSDQFANVEYTPSEYTAPSGFGGSIPTNHQPQPRSKIQSKMASEIDIYNQYPIHMDPASKALSLQSSTTPNQKALLTTELEELNALHRNLISLDPPNIPPAPLPLNPKRSAQISKLRDSANAAYRKSNYDEAIKLYTYAIDMGLARPGWEPVAVAREELAGLYGNRAQAYMAQQAWPEGLVDAKASVDSKPVGNVKAWWRIAKSLAEMGRYEESRKFLHKGLDIEGKESEGGKELFGLLEEVEKVLLRSLKA
;
A
#
# COMPACT_ATOMS: atom_id res chain seq x y z
N MET A 1 7.06 16.99 31.90
CA MET A 1 8.11 16.72 30.89
C MET A 1 7.86 15.34 30.27
N LYS A 2 7.37 15.28 29.03
CA LYS A 2 7.32 14.02 28.27
C LYS A 2 8.69 13.88 27.59
N PHE A 3 9.49 12.90 28.01
CA PHE A 3 10.75 12.56 27.34
C PHE A 3 10.43 12.10 25.91
N GLN A 4 10.71 12.97 24.94
CA GLN A 4 10.62 12.67 23.52
C GLN A 4 11.99 12.15 23.10
N MET A 5 12.15 10.83 23.05
CA MET A 5 13.37 10.23 22.50
C MET A 5 13.48 10.58 21.01
N PRO A 6 14.67 10.96 20.51
CA PRO A 6 14.90 11.18 19.09
C PRO A 6 14.53 9.91 18.31
N ARG A 7 13.68 10.06 17.28
CA ARG A 7 13.34 8.95 16.39
C ARG A 7 14.52 8.72 15.44
N PRO A 8 15.14 7.53 15.41
CA PRO A 8 16.14 7.22 14.40
C PRO A 8 15.47 7.25 13.03
N SER A 9 16.12 7.92 12.08
CA SER A 9 15.67 8.22 10.71
C SER A 9 15.67 7.03 9.76
N GLY A 10 15.54 5.80 10.27
CA GLY A 10 15.40 4.57 9.49
C GLY A 10 14.04 3.92 9.73
N GLY A 11 13.38 3.44 8.67
CA GLY A 11 12.10 2.73 8.77
C GLY A 11 12.15 1.62 9.83
N LEU A 12 11.18 1.62 10.74
CA LEU A 12 11.17 0.76 11.94
C LEU A 12 11.19 -0.74 11.58
N GLY A 13 10.60 -1.09 10.44
CA GLY A 13 10.56 -2.40 9.81
C GLY A 13 11.87 -2.78 9.12
N ARG A 14 12.59 -1.84 8.50
CA ARG A 14 13.95 -2.11 7.99
C ARG A 14 14.89 -2.50 9.13
N THR A 15 14.82 -1.77 10.24
CA THR A 15 15.57 -2.10 11.47
C THR A 15 15.20 -3.48 12.00
N LYS A 16 13.90 -3.81 12.03
CA LYS A 16 13.42 -5.13 12.46
C LYS A 16 13.94 -6.26 11.57
N ASN A 17 13.90 -6.09 10.24
CA ASN A 17 14.41 -7.09 9.30
C ASN A 17 15.92 -7.31 9.46
N ILE A 18 16.69 -6.24 9.67
CA ILE A 18 18.13 -6.34 9.97
C ILE A 18 18.37 -7.14 11.25
N LEU A 19 17.59 -6.90 12.31
CA LEU A 19 17.70 -7.67 13.56
C LEU A 19 17.44 -9.16 13.33
N HIS A 20 16.48 -9.52 12.47
CA HIS A 20 16.22 -10.92 12.12
C HIS A 20 17.33 -11.56 11.28
N PHE A 21 17.97 -10.83 10.37
CA PHE A 21 19.17 -11.32 9.68
C PHE A 21 20.32 -11.57 10.64
N VAL A 22 20.54 -10.65 11.59
CA VAL A 22 21.55 -10.82 12.65
C VAL A 22 21.22 -12.04 13.52
N GLN A 23 19.95 -12.25 13.89
CA GLN A 23 19.52 -13.47 14.59
C GLN A 23 19.86 -14.73 13.78
N GLY A 24 19.54 -14.79 12.49
CA GLY A 24 19.85 -15.93 11.63
C GLY A 24 21.35 -16.24 11.57
N PHE A 25 22.19 -15.21 11.45
CA PHE A 25 23.64 -15.37 11.46
C PHE A 25 24.18 -15.90 12.80
N ILE A 26 23.71 -15.34 13.92
CA ILE A 26 24.14 -15.78 15.24
C ILE A 26 23.65 -17.21 15.53
N ILE A 27 22.45 -17.58 15.08
CA ILE A 27 21.91 -18.94 15.22
C ILE A 27 22.73 -19.95 14.41
N PHE A 28 23.22 -19.56 13.22
CA PHE A 28 24.14 -20.40 12.46
C PHE A 28 25.47 -20.64 13.21
N ILE A 29 26.03 -19.61 13.83
CA ILE A 29 27.23 -19.76 14.67
C ILE A 29 26.92 -20.66 15.88
N ALA A 30 25.76 -20.48 16.51
CA ALA A 30 25.30 -21.29 17.63
C ALA A 30 25.19 -22.78 17.26
N TRP A 31 24.66 -23.07 16.07
CA TRP A 31 24.60 -24.41 15.50
C TRP A 31 25.99 -25.01 15.30
N ALA A 32 26.92 -24.27 14.68
CA ALA A 32 28.28 -24.73 14.41
C ALA A 32 29.07 -25.00 15.72
N LEU A 33 28.95 -24.11 16.71
CA LEU A 33 29.59 -24.30 18.01
C LEU A 33 29.01 -25.47 18.79
N THR A 34 27.72 -25.79 18.60
CA THR A 34 27.11 -26.95 19.25
C THR A 34 27.68 -28.27 18.70
N ILE A 35 27.98 -28.34 17.40
CA ILE A 35 28.71 -29.48 16.82
C ILE A 35 30.11 -29.59 17.44
N ALA A 36 30.81 -28.47 17.64
CA ALA A 36 32.13 -28.47 18.28
C ALA A 36 32.09 -28.90 19.77
N ILE A 37 30.93 -28.80 20.43
CA ILE A 37 30.74 -29.39 21.78
C ILE A 37 30.66 -30.91 21.67
N TRP A 38 29.97 -31.45 20.66
CA TRP A 38 29.80 -32.89 20.44
C TRP A 38 31.04 -33.60 19.90
N THR A 39 31.99 -32.88 19.32
CA THR A 39 33.28 -33.46 18.93
C THR A 39 34.16 -33.81 20.14
N LYS A 40 33.78 -33.40 21.36
CA LYS A 40 34.46 -33.79 22.58
C LYS A 40 33.88 -35.11 23.10
N SER A 41 34.73 -36.00 23.59
CA SER A 41 34.32 -37.31 24.13
C SER A 41 33.31 -37.14 25.26
N GLY A 42 32.10 -37.70 25.10
CA GLY A 42 31.03 -37.58 26.10
C GLY A 42 29.60 -37.81 25.60
N GLY A 43 29.39 -37.89 24.28
CA GLY A 43 28.07 -38.12 23.68
C GLY A 43 27.20 -36.86 23.62
N ILE A 44 25.96 -37.00 23.13
CA ILE A 44 25.01 -35.89 22.94
C ILE A 44 24.11 -35.78 24.18
N ASP A 45 24.25 -34.70 24.94
CA ASP A 45 23.36 -34.38 26.07
C ASP A 45 22.05 -33.77 25.55
N GLY A 46 20.90 -34.18 26.11
CA GLY A 46 19.58 -33.70 25.70
C GLY A 46 19.40 -32.18 25.75
N ARG A 47 20.13 -31.46 26.64
CA ARG A 47 20.11 -29.99 26.72
C ARG A 47 20.80 -29.36 25.52
N THR A 48 21.94 -29.91 25.12
CA THR A 48 22.66 -29.48 23.90
C THR A 48 21.90 -29.93 22.64
N GLY A 49 21.20 -31.07 22.69
CA GLY A 49 20.30 -31.55 21.65
C GLY A 49 19.09 -30.63 21.43
N TRP A 50 18.45 -30.16 22.50
CA TRP A 50 17.37 -29.17 22.41
C TRP A 50 17.84 -27.86 21.77
N TYR A 51 18.99 -27.34 22.22
CA TYR A 51 19.59 -26.13 21.67
C TYR A 51 19.91 -26.28 20.16
N TRP A 52 20.47 -27.43 19.76
CA TRP A 52 20.75 -27.75 18.35
C TRP A 52 19.48 -27.91 17.50
N GLY A 53 18.48 -28.63 18.02
CA GLY A 53 17.19 -28.81 17.34
C GLY A 53 16.44 -27.50 17.17
N LEU A 54 16.52 -26.59 18.15
CA LEU A 54 15.92 -25.27 18.07
C LEU A 54 16.57 -24.40 16.97
N CYS A 55 17.85 -24.59 16.67
CA CYS A 55 18.51 -23.89 15.55
C CYS A 55 17.81 -24.22 14.22
N TRP A 56 17.48 -25.50 13.99
CA TRP A 56 16.74 -25.93 12.80
C TRP A 56 15.28 -25.45 12.81
N LEU A 57 14.62 -25.56 13.97
CA LEU A 57 13.23 -25.10 14.12
C LEU A 57 13.11 -23.60 13.86
N SER A 58 14.15 -22.81 14.16
CA SER A 58 14.19 -21.36 13.94
C SER A 58 14.22 -20.95 12.47
N ILE A 59 14.63 -21.83 11.55
CA ILE A 59 14.76 -21.50 10.12
C ILE A 59 13.39 -21.14 9.50
N PRO A 60 12.34 -21.98 9.54
CA PRO A 60 11.01 -21.60 9.05
C PRO A 60 10.46 -20.32 9.69
N GLY A 61 10.71 -20.13 10.99
CA GLY A 61 10.28 -18.94 11.72
C GLY A 61 10.92 -17.65 11.20
N LEU A 62 12.24 -17.64 11.06
CA LEU A 62 12.98 -16.50 10.54
C LEU A 62 12.67 -16.24 9.07
N VAL A 63 12.50 -17.30 8.26
CA VAL A 63 12.03 -17.15 6.88
C VAL A 63 10.68 -16.45 6.86
N TYR A 64 9.71 -16.85 7.69
CA TYR A 64 8.43 -16.14 7.76
C TYR A 64 8.60 -14.67 8.20
N LEU A 65 9.37 -14.40 9.26
CA LEU A 65 9.58 -13.06 9.82
C LEU A 65 10.29 -12.09 8.86
N VAL A 66 11.19 -12.59 8.00
CA VAL A 66 12.01 -11.79 7.07
C VAL A 66 11.42 -11.79 5.66
N ALA A 67 11.07 -12.96 5.14
CA ALA A 67 10.65 -13.13 3.75
C ALA A 67 9.29 -12.49 3.48
N VAL A 68 8.33 -12.64 4.39
CA VAL A 68 6.96 -12.15 4.17
C VAL A 68 6.90 -10.63 4.08
N PRO A 69 7.59 -9.84 4.94
CA PRO A 69 7.67 -8.39 4.77
C PRO A 69 8.51 -7.95 3.57
N MET A 70 9.57 -8.68 3.22
CA MET A 70 10.49 -8.29 2.14
C MET A 70 9.95 -8.59 0.75
N TRP A 71 9.29 -9.73 0.53
CA TRP A 71 8.84 -10.13 -0.81
C TRP A 71 7.41 -9.67 -1.10
N PRO A 72 7.19 -8.89 -2.18
CA PRO A 72 5.86 -8.42 -2.59
C PRO A 72 4.81 -9.53 -2.73
N ARG A 73 5.20 -10.69 -3.26
CA ARG A 73 4.31 -11.84 -3.48
C ARG A 73 3.91 -12.55 -2.18
N ALA A 74 4.78 -12.51 -1.17
CA ALA A 74 4.56 -13.16 0.11
C ALA A 74 3.73 -12.31 1.07
N ARG A 75 3.66 -10.98 0.88
CA ARG A 75 2.91 -10.05 1.73
C ARG A 75 1.43 -10.40 1.95
N ARG A 76 0.79 -11.12 1.02
CA ARG A 76 -0.59 -11.63 1.19
C ARG A 76 -0.74 -12.58 2.40
N PHE A 77 0.35 -13.19 2.84
CA PHE A 77 0.41 -14.06 4.03
C PHE A 77 0.77 -13.28 5.30
N GLY A 78 1.03 -11.97 5.20
CA GLY A 78 1.43 -11.12 6.32
C GLY A 78 0.27 -10.78 7.23
N ASN A 79 0.20 -11.47 8.37
CA ASN A 79 -0.71 -11.13 9.47
C ASN A 79 0.07 -10.51 10.64
N VAL A 80 -0.32 -9.30 11.07
CA VAL A 80 0.33 -8.55 12.18
C VAL A 80 0.37 -9.35 13.47
N TYR A 81 -0.71 -10.07 13.77
CA TYR A 81 -0.80 -10.93 14.94
C TYR A 81 0.11 -12.14 14.81
N ALA A 82 0.20 -12.73 13.61
CA ALA A 82 1.11 -13.86 13.36
C ALA A 82 2.58 -13.45 13.52
N PHE A 83 3.00 -12.26 13.06
CA PHE A 83 4.36 -11.77 13.32
C PHE A 83 4.65 -11.64 14.82
N ALA A 84 3.71 -11.10 15.60
CA ALA A 84 3.87 -10.98 17.04
C ALA A 84 3.89 -12.34 17.75
N SER A 85 3.03 -13.27 17.34
CA SER A 85 2.98 -14.62 17.89
C SER A 85 4.27 -15.41 17.61
N VAL A 86 4.81 -15.32 16.40
CA VAL A 86 6.06 -16.01 16.03
C VAL A 86 7.24 -15.44 16.81
N ASP A 87 7.38 -14.11 16.87
CA ASP A 87 8.42 -13.46 17.68
C ASP A 87 8.34 -13.86 19.17
N ALA A 88 7.13 -13.82 19.74
CA ALA A 88 6.90 -14.19 21.14
C ALA A 88 7.19 -15.67 21.41
N LEU A 89 6.79 -16.56 20.51
CA LEU A 89 7.08 -17.99 20.59
C LEU A 89 8.60 -18.22 20.60
N TYR A 90 9.35 -17.63 19.68
CA TYR A 90 10.81 -17.80 19.64
C TYR A 90 11.50 -17.16 20.84
N THR A 91 10.96 -16.09 21.42
CA THR A 91 11.47 -15.55 22.68
C THR A 91 11.40 -16.59 23.80
N ILE A 92 10.27 -17.30 23.93
CA ILE A 92 10.09 -18.35 24.95
C ILE A 92 11.00 -19.54 24.66
N LEU A 93 11.04 -19.99 23.40
CA LEU A 93 11.86 -21.13 22.99
C LEU A 93 13.36 -20.85 23.22
N TRP A 94 13.85 -19.68 22.81
CA TRP A 94 15.26 -19.31 23.01
C TRP A 94 15.61 -19.02 24.47
N ALA A 95 14.65 -18.54 25.29
CA ALA A 95 14.82 -18.48 26.74
C ALA A 95 15.03 -19.90 27.32
N SER A 96 14.21 -20.87 26.90
CA SER A 96 14.34 -22.25 27.36
C SER A 96 15.66 -22.88 26.92
N ALA A 97 16.09 -22.64 25.68
CA ALA A 97 17.35 -23.17 25.15
C ALA A 97 18.57 -22.57 25.86
N TRP A 98 18.53 -21.26 26.17
CA TRP A 98 19.53 -20.63 27.00
C TRP A 98 19.59 -21.27 28.41
N ILE A 99 18.45 -21.46 29.07
CA ILE A 99 18.40 -22.09 30.41
C ILE A 99 18.96 -23.53 30.36
N CYS A 100 18.58 -24.32 29.37
CA CYS A 100 19.13 -25.67 29.16
C CYS A 100 20.65 -25.63 29.03
N LEU A 101 21.20 -24.75 28.20
CA LEU A 101 22.64 -24.67 27.99
C LEU A 101 23.39 -24.08 29.19
N ALA A 102 22.80 -23.14 29.91
CA ALA A 102 23.34 -22.61 31.16
C ALA A 102 23.42 -23.71 32.24
N SER A 103 22.39 -24.58 32.34
CA SER A 103 22.41 -25.72 33.25
C SER A 103 23.46 -26.77 32.85
N TYR A 104 23.68 -26.99 31.55
CA TYR A 104 24.75 -27.85 31.03
C TYR A 104 26.14 -27.32 31.40
N VAL A 105 26.35 -26.01 31.21
CA VAL A 105 27.59 -25.33 31.57
C VAL A 105 27.81 -25.29 33.08
N ALA A 106 26.75 -25.14 33.88
CA ALA A 106 26.82 -25.19 35.35
C ALA A 106 27.24 -26.58 35.85
N GLN A 107 26.69 -27.67 35.29
CA GLN A 107 27.12 -29.03 35.62
C GLN A 107 28.56 -29.30 35.18
N GLY A 108 29.00 -28.73 34.05
CA GLY A 108 30.40 -28.80 33.61
C GLY A 108 31.37 -28.13 34.59
N LYS A 109 30.92 -27.11 35.35
CA LYS A 109 31.71 -26.51 36.43
C LYS A 109 31.81 -27.43 37.65
N SER A 110 30.71 -28.07 38.05
CA SER A 110 30.72 -28.95 39.23
C SER A 110 31.61 -30.16 38.97
N LEU A 111 31.45 -30.84 37.83
CA LEU A 111 32.31 -31.98 37.44
C LEU A 111 33.79 -31.61 37.31
N GLY A 112 34.10 -30.40 36.84
CA GLY A 112 35.47 -29.87 36.76
C GLY A 112 36.06 -29.43 38.11
N ALA A 113 35.24 -29.23 39.13
CA ALA A 113 35.67 -28.95 40.50
C ALA A 113 35.95 -30.25 41.27
N ASP A 114 35.14 -31.29 41.06
CA ASP A 114 35.29 -32.61 41.69
C ASP A 114 36.58 -33.33 41.21
N THR A 115 36.91 -33.23 39.92
CA THR A 115 38.19 -33.76 39.38
C THR A 115 39.43 -33.05 39.94
N LYS A 116 39.30 -31.84 40.48
CA LYS A 116 40.40 -31.12 41.17
C LYS A 116 40.55 -31.49 42.64
N SER A 117 39.50 -32.02 43.29
CA SER A 117 39.60 -32.56 44.65
C SER A 117 40.25 -33.93 44.65
N ASP A 118 40.02 -34.75 43.62
CA ASP A 118 40.63 -36.09 43.51
C ASP A 118 42.13 -36.03 43.15
N SER A 119 42.59 -34.98 42.47
CA SER A 119 44.02 -34.79 42.19
C SER A 119 44.82 -34.21 43.36
N LYS A 120 44.21 -34.05 44.54
CA LYS A 120 44.86 -33.55 45.76
C LYS A 120 45.08 -34.61 46.83
N SER A 121 44.74 -35.88 46.57
CA SER A 121 44.86 -36.95 47.58
C SER A 121 46.15 -37.77 47.53
N ASP A 122 47.07 -37.57 46.58
CA ASP A 122 48.34 -38.31 46.57
C ASP A 122 49.54 -37.44 46.13
N SER A 123 50.21 -36.80 47.09
CA SER A 123 51.63 -36.50 46.94
C SER A 123 52.34 -36.45 48.30
N ASP A 124 52.44 -37.61 48.95
CA ASP A 124 53.45 -37.84 49.97
C ASP A 124 54.61 -38.60 49.31
N SER A 125 55.63 -37.88 48.84
CA SER A 125 57.03 -38.33 48.85
C SER A 125 57.96 -37.32 48.17
N LYS A 126 59.05 -37.03 48.89
CA LYS A 126 60.24 -36.31 48.43
C LYS A 126 60.72 -36.83 47.07
N THR A 127 61.11 -35.92 46.16
CA THR A 127 62.43 -35.95 45.48
C THR A 127 62.63 -34.73 44.57
N THR A 128 63.88 -34.27 44.54
CA THR A 128 64.41 -33.13 43.79
C THR A 128 64.58 -33.44 42.30
N LYS A 129 63.89 -32.74 41.38
CA LYS A 129 64.33 -32.56 39.97
C LYS A 129 63.85 -31.22 39.39
N ARG A 130 64.75 -30.62 38.59
CA ARG A 130 64.59 -29.36 37.84
C ARG A 130 63.64 -29.49 36.65
N ALA A 131 63.19 -28.30 36.21
CA ALA A 131 62.74 -27.91 34.87
C ALA A 131 61.36 -28.40 34.40
N SER A 132 60.42 -27.47 34.26
CA SER A 132 59.92 -26.97 32.96
C SER A 132 58.67 -26.13 33.20
N ASP A 133 58.50 -25.15 32.31
CA ASP A 133 57.45 -24.13 32.19
C ASP A 133 56.30 -24.14 33.21
N SER A 134 56.21 -23.03 33.93
CA SER A 134 54.95 -22.55 34.49
C SER A 134 54.02 -22.19 33.33
N ASP A 135 53.34 -23.18 32.76
CA ASP A 135 52.15 -22.95 31.95
C ASP A 135 51.15 -22.25 32.86
N THR A 136 51.01 -20.95 32.64
CA THR A 136 49.99 -20.10 33.24
C THR A 136 48.64 -20.64 32.79
N LYS A 137 48.06 -21.54 33.61
CA LYS A 137 46.75 -22.15 33.38
C LYS A 137 45.73 -21.05 33.11
N THR A 138 45.39 -20.87 31.84
CA THR A 138 44.38 -19.92 31.40
C THR A 138 43.04 -20.37 31.97
N GLY A 139 42.11 -19.44 32.28
CA GLY A 139 40.80 -19.73 32.88
C GLY A 139 39.86 -20.67 32.08
N CYS A 140 40.37 -21.26 31.00
CA CYS A 140 39.78 -22.32 30.18
C CYS A 140 39.90 -23.72 30.80
N ASP A 141 40.86 -23.96 31.69
CA ASP A 141 41.19 -25.30 32.23
C ASP A 141 40.22 -25.81 33.32
N ASN A 142 39.33 -24.96 33.84
CA ASN A 142 38.40 -25.32 34.92
C ASN A 142 37.07 -25.94 34.43
N TRP A 143 36.96 -26.33 33.16
CA TRP A 143 35.67 -26.60 32.53
C TRP A 143 35.68 -27.92 31.79
N HIS A 144 34.94 -28.89 32.33
CA HIS A 144 34.88 -30.26 31.82
C HIS A 144 34.48 -30.32 30.33
N TYR A 145 33.58 -29.43 29.89
CA TYR A 145 33.13 -29.32 28.49
C TYR A 145 33.91 -28.27 27.65
N GLY A 146 34.88 -27.58 28.26
CA GLY A 146 35.76 -26.54 27.67
C GLY A 146 35.09 -25.22 27.25
N SER A 147 35.87 -24.34 26.60
CA SER A 147 35.49 -22.93 26.32
C SER A 147 34.30 -22.78 25.36
N ALA A 148 34.14 -23.68 24.39
CA ALA A 148 33.05 -23.65 23.41
C ALA A 148 31.66 -23.66 24.05
N ALA A 149 31.46 -24.41 25.15
CA ALA A 149 30.18 -24.47 25.84
C ALA A 149 29.79 -23.12 26.47
N LYS A 150 30.75 -22.39 27.06
CA LYS A 150 30.53 -21.04 27.60
C LYS A 150 30.15 -20.06 26.51
N SER A 151 30.93 -20.05 25.42
CA SER A 151 30.69 -19.15 24.28
C SER A 151 29.28 -19.38 23.72
N THR A 152 28.86 -20.64 23.63
CA THR A 152 27.52 -21.01 23.15
C THR A 152 26.42 -20.58 24.13
N THR A 153 26.62 -20.65 25.45
CA THR A 153 25.66 -20.11 26.43
C THR A 153 25.49 -18.59 26.31
N ILE A 154 26.59 -17.86 26.16
CA ILE A 154 26.58 -16.40 25.97
C ILE A 154 25.83 -16.05 24.69
N ILE A 155 26.09 -16.77 23.60
CA ILE A 155 25.37 -16.62 22.34
C ILE A 155 23.86 -16.87 22.53
N GLY A 156 23.46 -17.89 23.31
CA GLY A 156 22.07 -18.14 23.66
C GLY A 156 21.38 -16.95 24.34
N VAL A 157 22.07 -16.24 25.25
CA VAL A 157 21.56 -15.00 25.89
C VAL A 157 21.29 -13.93 24.83
N PHE A 158 22.26 -13.70 23.94
CA PHE A 158 22.14 -12.69 22.89
C PHE A 158 20.97 -12.98 21.96
N ILE A 159 20.79 -14.23 21.53
CA ILE A 159 19.66 -14.63 20.68
C ILE A 159 18.33 -14.38 21.39
N PHE A 160 18.22 -14.78 22.67
CA PHE A 160 17.03 -14.52 23.50
C PHE A 160 16.71 -13.02 23.61
N ILE A 161 17.71 -12.19 23.92
CA ILE A 161 17.52 -10.73 24.04
C ILE A 161 17.08 -10.13 22.71
N LEU A 162 17.68 -10.55 21.59
CA LEU A 162 17.28 -10.09 20.27
C LEU A 162 15.82 -10.43 19.98
N PHE A 163 15.37 -11.66 20.28
CA PHE A 163 13.97 -12.05 20.12
C PHE A 163 13.02 -11.29 21.06
N ALA A 164 13.44 -10.98 22.29
CA ALA A 164 12.66 -10.14 23.18
C ALA A 164 12.48 -8.71 22.62
N ILE A 165 13.53 -8.15 22.02
CA ILE A 165 13.48 -6.84 21.35
C ILE A 165 12.56 -6.89 20.13
N THR A 166 12.67 -7.89 19.25
CA THR A 166 11.80 -8.01 18.05
C THR A 166 10.35 -8.27 18.44
N THR A 167 10.11 -9.01 19.53
CA THR A 167 8.78 -9.22 20.14
C THR A 167 8.17 -7.91 20.60
N PHE A 168 8.93 -7.07 21.31
CA PHE A 168 8.46 -5.74 21.72
C PHE A 168 8.11 -4.87 20.50
N MET A 169 8.94 -4.87 19.45
CA MET A 169 8.65 -4.17 18.20
C MET A 169 7.37 -4.70 17.53
N SER A 170 7.15 -6.02 17.53
CA SER A 170 5.94 -6.64 16.99
C SER A 170 4.68 -6.29 17.77
N PHE A 171 4.71 -6.29 19.10
CA PHE A 171 3.57 -5.85 19.91
C PHE A 171 3.27 -4.36 19.72
N ARG A 172 4.31 -3.53 19.53
CA ARG A 172 4.13 -2.12 19.15
C ARG A 172 3.47 -1.98 17.79
N ASN A 173 3.81 -2.83 16.82
CA ASN A 173 3.15 -2.87 15.51
C ASN A 173 1.69 -3.32 15.61
N VAL A 174 1.38 -4.31 16.46
CA VAL A 174 -0.01 -4.72 16.75
C VAL A 174 -0.79 -3.57 17.40
N ALA A 175 -0.22 -2.86 18.37
CA ALA A 175 -0.86 -1.71 19.02
C ALA A 175 -1.10 -0.56 18.02
N HIS A 176 -0.18 -0.33 17.09
CA HIS A 176 -0.36 0.63 16.00
C HIS A 176 -1.47 0.22 15.04
N PHE A 177 -1.47 -1.06 14.64
CA PHE A 177 -2.47 -1.62 13.74
C PHE A 177 -3.88 -1.55 14.35
N ARG A 178 -4.03 -1.85 15.64
CA ARG A 178 -5.30 -1.72 16.36
C ARG A 178 -5.84 -0.29 16.44
N ARG A 179 -4.96 0.73 16.36
CA ARG A 179 -5.35 2.16 16.44
C ARG A 179 -5.63 2.77 15.07
N THR A 180 -4.95 2.32 14.04
CA THR A 180 -4.96 2.99 12.72
C THR A 180 -5.49 2.11 11.59
N GLY A 181 -5.66 0.81 11.81
CA GLY A 181 -5.99 -0.15 10.75
C GLY A 181 -4.87 -0.36 9.72
N THR A 182 -3.70 0.27 9.90
CA THR A 182 -2.59 0.22 8.94
C THR A 182 -1.36 -0.44 9.56
N LEU A 183 -0.72 -1.32 8.78
CA LEU A 183 0.55 -1.96 9.16
C LEU A 183 1.71 -0.96 9.02
N PRO A 184 2.49 -0.68 10.08
CA PRO A 184 3.73 0.10 9.96
C PRO A 184 4.69 -0.56 8.97
N ASP A 185 5.41 0.25 8.16
CA ASP A 185 6.44 -0.21 7.22
C ASP A 185 6.01 -1.10 6.05
N ALA A 186 4.72 -1.16 5.69
CA ALA A 186 4.30 -1.69 4.38
C ALA A 186 4.61 -0.74 3.20
N VAL A 187 5.71 0.02 3.27
CA VAL A 187 6.27 0.83 2.18
C VAL A 187 7.59 0.17 1.81
N SER A 188 7.64 -0.44 0.62
CA SER A 188 8.79 -1.19 0.13
C SER A 188 9.98 -0.28 -0.21
N ASP A 189 11.19 -0.76 0.05
CA ASP A 189 12.40 -0.30 -0.65
C ASP A 189 12.37 -0.91 -2.08
N PRO A 190 12.26 -0.11 -3.14
CA PRO A 190 12.09 -0.59 -4.52
C PRO A 190 13.30 -1.41 -5.02
N THR A 191 14.47 -1.22 -4.42
CA THR A 191 15.75 -1.79 -4.89
C THR A 191 15.84 -3.31 -4.76
N PHE A 192 15.27 -3.89 -3.68
CA PHE A 192 15.32 -5.35 -3.43
C PHE A 192 14.28 -6.13 -4.26
N ALA A 193 13.19 -5.47 -4.64
CA ALA A 193 12.15 -6.04 -5.48
C ALA A 193 12.61 -6.25 -6.93
N ALA A 194 13.49 -5.39 -7.44
CA ALA A 194 14.07 -5.50 -8.78
C ALA A 194 15.03 -6.71 -8.89
N GLN A 195 15.93 -6.90 -7.92
CA GLN A 195 16.94 -7.96 -7.97
C GLN A 195 16.37 -9.38 -7.88
N SER A 196 15.32 -9.59 -7.08
CA SER A 196 14.67 -10.90 -6.95
C SER A 196 13.75 -11.27 -8.13
N LYS A 197 13.37 -10.28 -8.97
CA LYS A 197 12.60 -10.50 -10.19
C LYS A 197 13.47 -11.03 -11.34
N ALA A 198 14.75 -10.61 -11.40
CA ALA A 198 15.72 -11.06 -12.39
C ALA A 198 16.22 -12.50 -12.16
N ALA A 199 16.39 -12.92 -10.91
CA ALA A 199 17.02 -14.22 -10.57
C ALA A 199 16.17 -15.49 -10.82
N PHE A 200 14.86 -15.35 -11.08
CA PHE A 200 13.93 -16.47 -11.34
C PHE A 200 13.14 -16.29 -12.65
N SER A 201 13.54 -15.34 -13.49
CA SER A 201 13.01 -15.18 -14.84
C SER A 201 13.60 -16.28 -15.73
N SER A 202 12.75 -17.09 -16.38
CA SER A 202 13.17 -18.13 -17.33
C SER A 202 13.52 -17.58 -18.71
N ASN A 203 13.81 -16.28 -18.84
CA ASN A 203 14.32 -15.69 -20.07
C ASN A 203 15.82 -15.97 -20.15
N PRO A 204 16.35 -16.49 -21.28
CA PRO A 204 17.79 -16.57 -21.47
C PRO A 204 18.37 -15.17 -21.32
N ALA A 205 19.40 -15.02 -20.49
CA ALA A 205 20.19 -13.80 -20.44
C ALA A 205 20.85 -13.63 -21.82
N HIS A 206 20.48 -12.57 -22.53
CA HIS A 206 21.30 -12.03 -23.61
C HIS A 206 22.51 -11.33 -22.96
N ASP A 207 23.45 -12.14 -22.50
CA ASP A 207 24.85 -11.75 -22.36
C ASP A 207 25.56 -12.36 -23.58
N PHE A 208 26.48 -11.60 -24.18
CA PHE A 208 27.24 -11.87 -25.43
C PHE A 208 26.54 -11.44 -26.73
N GLU A 209 26.64 -10.16 -27.08
CA GLU A 209 26.95 -9.66 -28.44
C GLU A 209 27.01 -8.12 -28.44
N GLU A 210 28.09 -7.56 -27.92
CA GLU A 210 28.47 -6.16 -28.20
C GLU A 210 29.97 -5.99 -27.92
N ASP A 211 30.82 -6.53 -28.81
CA ASP A 211 32.27 -6.22 -28.84
C ASP A 211 32.94 -6.83 -30.10
N GLU A 212 32.35 -6.75 -31.28
CA GLU A 212 33.11 -6.90 -32.55
C GLU A 212 32.44 -6.09 -33.65
N ASP A 213 32.94 -4.88 -33.91
CA ASP A 213 32.98 -4.27 -35.25
C ASP A 213 33.81 -2.98 -35.23
N ASP A 214 35.10 -3.11 -34.95
CA ASP A 214 36.06 -2.01 -35.14
C ASP A 214 37.36 -2.49 -35.77
N PHE A 215 37.31 -3.09 -36.96
CA PHE A 215 38.43 -3.10 -37.91
C PHE A 215 38.07 -3.64 -39.30
N ARG A 216 37.65 -2.76 -40.24
CA ARG A 216 38.10 -2.82 -41.65
C ARG A 216 37.68 -1.60 -42.46
N SER A 217 38.69 -0.79 -42.74
CA SER A 217 38.75 0.32 -43.68
C SER A 217 38.32 -0.01 -45.11
N GLY A 218 37.66 0.94 -45.80
CA GLY A 218 37.96 1.21 -47.21
C GLY A 218 36.83 1.67 -48.13
N ARG A 219 36.76 3.00 -48.34
CA ARG A 219 36.54 3.70 -49.64
C ARG A 219 35.10 4.01 -50.10
N GLY A 220 34.70 5.27 -49.86
CA GLY A 220 34.39 6.24 -50.93
C GLY A 220 32.91 6.63 -51.17
N GLY A 221 32.56 7.89 -50.90
CA GLY A 221 31.38 8.54 -51.49
C GLY A 221 30.75 9.65 -50.65
N MET A 222 31.02 10.92 -51.01
CA MET A 222 30.42 12.15 -50.47
C MET A 222 28.89 12.20 -50.60
N GLY A 223 28.22 12.84 -49.63
CA GLY A 223 26.87 13.41 -49.84
C GLY A 223 26.11 13.70 -48.55
N ALA A 224 26.01 14.97 -48.17
CA ALA A 224 25.34 15.46 -46.97
C ALA A 224 23.80 15.35 -47.02
N SER A 225 23.17 15.06 -45.87
CA SER A 225 21.95 15.74 -45.42
C SER A 225 21.60 15.34 -43.99
N SER A 226 21.52 16.34 -43.11
CA SER A 226 20.93 16.28 -41.78
C SER A 226 19.52 15.69 -41.80
N ARG A 227 19.26 14.71 -40.93
CA ARG A 227 17.98 14.55 -40.21
C ARG A 227 17.99 13.29 -39.34
N GLY A 228 17.69 13.51 -38.06
CA GLY A 228 16.96 12.58 -37.20
C GLY A 228 17.73 11.35 -36.74
N ASP A 229 18.34 11.45 -35.57
CA ASP A 229 18.34 10.33 -34.64
C ASP A 229 18.26 10.88 -33.22
N GLN A 230 17.03 10.94 -32.72
CA GLN A 230 16.69 11.37 -31.36
C GLN A 230 15.66 10.41 -30.73
N ASP A 231 15.56 9.20 -31.30
CA ASP A 231 14.59 8.17 -30.91
C ASP A 231 15.25 7.01 -30.14
N GLU A 232 16.58 6.90 -30.15
CA GLU A 232 17.29 5.82 -29.43
C GLU A 232 17.36 6.03 -27.91
N ASP A 233 17.40 7.28 -27.45
CA ASP A 233 17.39 7.62 -26.02
C ASP A 233 16.01 7.38 -25.35
N TYR A 234 14.94 7.20 -26.14
CA TYR A 234 13.57 6.95 -25.64
C TYR A 234 13.22 5.47 -25.45
N ALA A 235 13.98 4.55 -26.05
CA ALA A 235 13.71 3.11 -25.95
C ALA A 235 14.07 2.52 -24.58
N LEU A 236 15.09 3.09 -23.90
CA LEU A 236 15.54 2.63 -22.59
C LEU A 236 14.58 3.02 -21.44
N LEU A 237 13.75 4.05 -21.63
CA LEU A 237 12.69 4.42 -20.67
C LEU A 237 11.45 3.53 -20.83
N GLN A 238 11.06 3.12 -22.04
CA GLN A 238 9.88 2.29 -22.25
C GLN A 238 9.99 0.89 -21.62
N GLN A 239 11.19 0.28 -21.59
CA GLN A 239 11.38 -1.02 -20.95
C GLN A 239 11.35 -0.94 -19.42
N SER A 240 11.82 0.16 -18.82
CA SER A 240 11.73 0.36 -17.36
C SER A 240 10.30 0.70 -16.90
N GLU A 241 9.51 1.38 -17.73
CA GLU A 241 8.12 1.76 -17.46
C GLU A 241 7.16 0.57 -17.32
N VAL A 242 7.41 -0.51 -18.05
CA VAL A 242 6.52 -1.70 -18.07
C VAL A 242 6.71 -2.57 -16.82
N ASP A 243 7.90 -2.58 -16.24
CA ASP A 243 8.23 -3.36 -15.07
C ASP A 243 8.02 -2.62 -13.74
N ASP A 244 8.08 -1.28 -13.75
CA ASP A 244 7.93 -0.42 -12.57
C ASP A 244 6.47 0.03 -12.29
N LEU A 245 5.57 -0.02 -13.29
CA LEU A 245 4.13 0.24 -13.09
C LEU A 245 3.33 -0.98 -12.61
N GLY A 246 3.99 -2.13 -12.44
CA GLY A 246 3.38 -3.38 -11.95
C GLY A 246 3.15 -3.44 -10.43
N ASN A 247 3.46 -2.40 -9.65
CA ASN A 247 3.40 -2.51 -8.18
C ASN A 247 2.89 -1.25 -7.44
N ALA A 248 1.86 -0.59 -7.95
CA ALA A 248 1.10 0.41 -7.19
C ALA A 248 0.04 -0.20 -6.24
N HIS A 249 0.26 -1.41 -5.72
CA HIS A 249 -0.59 -2.07 -4.73
C HIS A 249 0.21 -2.37 -3.46
N GLY A 250 0.48 -1.31 -2.72
CA GLY A 250 0.70 -1.39 -1.28
C GLY A 250 -0.59 -0.99 -0.56
N ARG A 251 -1.25 -1.99 0.06
CA ARG A 251 -2.26 -1.90 1.13
C ARG A 251 -3.75 -1.95 0.72
N SER A 252 -4.29 -3.17 0.76
CA SER A 252 -5.42 -3.46 1.65
C SER A 252 -5.11 -4.78 2.34
N ALA A 253 -4.62 -4.72 3.57
CA ALA A 253 -4.33 -5.90 4.39
C ALA A 253 -5.27 -5.86 5.58
N VAL A 254 -6.23 -6.80 5.54
CA VAL A 254 -7.02 -7.43 6.61
C VAL A 254 -8.52 -7.39 6.27
N GLN A 255 -8.95 -8.39 5.50
CA GLN A 255 -10.28 -8.98 5.60
C GLN A 255 -10.26 -10.38 5.00
N GLY A 256 -10.68 -11.37 5.80
CA GLY A 256 -10.74 -12.78 5.41
C GLY A 256 -10.08 -13.69 6.44
N ALA A 257 -10.70 -13.83 7.62
CA ALA A 257 -10.42 -14.97 8.49
C ALA A 257 -10.95 -16.23 7.79
N TYR A 258 -10.08 -17.21 7.58
CA TYR A 258 -10.43 -18.56 7.16
C TYR A 258 -10.81 -19.35 8.42
N ASP A 259 -12.06 -19.84 8.50
CA ASP A 259 -12.56 -20.69 9.58
C ASP A 259 -12.56 -22.16 9.13
N PRO A 260 -11.71 -23.02 9.71
CA PRO A 260 -11.59 -24.42 9.31
C PRO A 260 -12.64 -25.35 9.93
N THR A 261 -13.70 -24.83 10.56
CA THR A 261 -14.79 -25.66 11.11
C THR A 261 -16.17 -25.45 10.47
N ALA A 262 -16.26 -24.67 9.39
CA ALA A 262 -17.52 -24.45 8.68
C ALA A 262 -18.01 -25.72 7.93
N PRO A 263 -19.26 -26.20 8.14
CA PRO A 263 -19.80 -27.33 7.38
C PRO A 263 -20.06 -26.93 5.92
N ALA A 264 -19.75 -27.83 4.99
CA ALA A 264 -19.97 -27.63 3.55
C ALA A 264 -21.47 -27.43 3.22
N PRO A 265 -21.85 -26.54 2.29
CA PRO A 265 -23.26 -26.34 1.96
C PRO A 265 -23.71 -27.39 0.94
N GLY A 266 -24.50 -28.35 1.41
CA GLY A 266 -25.38 -29.18 0.60
C GLY A 266 -26.85 -28.87 0.91
N GLY A 267 -27.64 -28.66 -0.13
CA GLY A 267 -29.06 -28.98 -0.29
C GLY A 267 -30.11 -28.61 0.79
N MET A 268 -30.98 -27.65 0.44
CA MET A 268 -32.45 -27.63 0.56
C MET A 268 -33.14 -27.98 1.91
N LEU A 269 -33.87 -27.02 2.52
CA LEU A 269 -35.36 -26.94 2.60
C LEU A 269 -35.84 -25.90 3.64
N HIS A 270 -37.01 -25.32 3.35
CA HIS A 270 -37.79 -24.34 4.13
C HIS A 270 -38.42 -24.92 5.43
N ASP A 271 -38.65 -24.11 6.49
CA ASP A 271 -39.95 -23.46 6.80
C ASP A 271 -40.14 -22.94 8.27
N TYR A 272 -40.88 -21.81 8.34
CA TYR A 272 -41.78 -21.22 9.38
C TYR A 272 -41.46 -21.01 10.90
N ASN A 273 -41.55 -19.71 11.27
CA ASN A 273 -42.38 -19.04 12.31
C ASN A 273 -42.04 -19.01 13.84
N SER A 274 -41.99 -17.76 14.34
CA SER A 274 -42.72 -17.17 15.50
C SER A 274 -42.18 -17.15 16.95
N THR A 275 -42.35 -15.94 17.55
CA THR A 275 -42.38 -15.52 18.98
C THR A 275 -41.05 -15.51 19.74
N GLY A 276 -40.69 -14.57 20.63
CA GLY A 276 -41.32 -13.46 21.36
C GLY A 276 -40.53 -13.22 22.67
N TYR A 277 -40.64 -12.03 23.31
CA TYR A 277 -39.98 -11.57 24.57
C TYR A 277 -38.49 -11.15 24.50
N GLY A 278 -37.99 -10.01 25.04
CA GLY A 278 -38.56 -8.91 25.81
C GLY A 278 -37.58 -8.38 26.90
N GLY A 279 -37.11 -7.13 26.78
CA GLY A 279 -36.58 -6.26 27.86
C GLY A 279 -35.08 -6.37 28.23
N ALA A 280 -34.35 -5.36 28.73
CA ALA A 280 -34.65 -3.96 29.09
C ALA A 280 -33.35 -3.19 29.47
N HIS A 281 -33.47 -1.83 29.53
CA HIS A 281 -32.56 -0.78 30.05
C HIS A 281 -31.48 -0.21 29.09
N GLY A 282 -31.32 1.09 28.85
CA GLY A 282 -31.97 2.29 29.38
C GLY A 282 -31.01 3.49 29.41
N GLN A 283 -31.22 4.45 28.48
CA GLN A 283 -31.06 5.93 28.54
C GLN A 283 -29.80 6.58 29.13
N HIS A 284 -29.26 7.59 28.43
CA HIS A 284 -29.20 9.00 28.89
C HIS A 284 -28.69 9.93 27.77
N TYR A 285 -29.53 10.91 27.41
CA TYR A 285 -29.24 12.10 26.59
C TYR A 285 -29.22 13.32 27.52
N ASN A 286 -28.32 14.29 27.32
CA ASN A 286 -28.57 15.69 27.70
C ASN A 286 -27.77 16.66 26.78
N PRO A 287 -28.31 17.87 26.43
CA PRO A 287 -27.81 18.70 25.33
C PRO A 287 -27.14 20.04 25.73
N GLY A 288 -26.30 20.57 24.81
CA GLY A 288 -25.94 21.99 24.61
C GLY A 288 -24.65 22.54 25.28
N PRO A 289 -24.04 23.66 24.82
CA PRO A 289 -24.38 24.55 23.69
C PRO A 289 -23.24 24.79 22.66
N SER A 290 -23.59 25.52 21.59
CA SER A 290 -22.82 25.97 20.41
C SER A 290 -21.56 26.79 20.67
N ASP A 291 -20.53 26.64 19.83
CA ASP A 291 -19.94 27.76 19.06
C ASP A 291 -18.89 27.32 18.00
N GLN A 292 -19.05 27.91 16.81
CA GLN A 292 -18.03 28.32 15.83
C GLN A 292 -17.22 27.25 15.07
N PHE A 293 -17.73 26.85 13.89
CA PHE A 293 -16.90 26.45 12.75
C PHE A 293 -16.92 27.55 11.68
N ALA A 294 -15.73 28.04 11.32
CA ALA A 294 -15.52 28.97 10.22
C ALA A 294 -15.64 28.24 8.88
N ASN A 295 -16.57 28.71 8.03
CA ASN A 295 -16.63 28.38 6.62
C ASN A 295 -15.46 29.04 5.88
N VAL A 296 -14.69 28.26 5.13
CA VAL A 296 -13.84 28.80 4.06
C VAL A 296 -14.55 28.49 2.74
N GLU A 297 -14.97 29.57 2.10
CA GLU A 297 -15.75 29.66 0.87
C GLU A 297 -14.85 29.38 -0.35
N TYR A 298 -15.32 28.51 -1.25
CA TYR A 298 -14.69 28.23 -2.55
C TYR A 298 -15.43 29.02 -3.62
N THR A 299 -14.77 30.02 -4.21
CA THR A 299 -15.29 30.84 -5.32
C THR A 299 -14.87 30.25 -6.67
N PRO A 300 -15.80 30.03 -7.62
CA PRO A 300 -15.47 29.76 -9.02
C PRO A 300 -15.07 31.05 -9.76
N SER A 301 -14.10 30.92 -10.64
CA SER A 301 -13.42 31.96 -11.43
C SER A 301 -14.34 32.79 -12.34
N GLU A 302 -14.21 34.11 -12.25
CA GLU A 302 -14.74 35.12 -13.19
C GLU A 302 -13.97 35.14 -14.51
N TYR A 303 -14.68 34.98 -15.62
CA TYR A 303 -14.42 35.66 -16.90
C TYR A 303 -15.76 35.79 -17.63
N THR A 304 -16.44 36.92 -17.46
CA THR A 304 -17.25 37.63 -18.49
C THR A 304 -17.74 38.96 -17.89
N ALA A 305 -17.38 40.08 -18.51
CA ALA A 305 -17.74 41.44 -18.14
C ALA A 305 -18.96 41.94 -19.00
N PRO A 306 -19.47 43.19 -18.86
CA PRO A 306 -20.82 43.43 -18.33
C PRO A 306 -21.73 44.30 -19.22
N SER A 307 -23.04 44.29 -18.92
CA SER A 307 -24.02 45.32 -19.31
C SER A 307 -25.21 45.19 -18.35
N GLY A 308 -25.78 46.20 -17.70
CA GLY A 308 -25.74 47.65 -17.83
C GLY A 308 -27.14 48.17 -17.49
N PHE A 309 -27.21 49.21 -16.66
CA PHE A 309 -28.33 50.13 -16.48
C PHE A 309 -29.58 49.73 -15.66
N GLY A 310 -29.77 50.46 -14.55
CA GLY A 310 -31.04 50.58 -13.83
C GLY A 310 -31.94 51.70 -14.38
N GLY A 311 -33.20 51.66 -13.99
CA GLY A 311 -34.18 52.71 -14.27
C GLY A 311 -35.54 52.37 -13.65
N SER A 312 -35.99 53.21 -12.73
CA SER A 312 -37.27 53.18 -12.01
C SER A 312 -38.37 53.97 -12.76
N ILE A 313 -39.59 53.95 -12.18
CA ILE A 313 -40.79 54.82 -12.41
C ILE A 313 -41.90 54.15 -13.28
N PRO A 314 -43.22 54.46 -13.12
CA PRO A 314 -44.13 54.27 -12.00
C PRO A 314 -45.41 53.46 -12.39
N THR A 315 -46.26 53.18 -11.40
CA THR A 315 -47.58 52.57 -11.53
C THR A 315 -48.59 53.45 -12.26
N ASN A 316 -49.26 52.92 -13.29
CA ASN A 316 -50.52 53.46 -13.81
C ASN A 316 -51.60 52.36 -13.82
N HIS A 317 -52.71 52.61 -13.14
CA HIS A 317 -53.86 51.71 -13.04
C HIS A 317 -54.79 51.87 -14.25
N GLN A 318 -55.07 50.76 -14.95
CA GLN A 318 -56.33 50.59 -15.67
C GLN A 318 -56.75 49.10 -15.67
N PRO A 319 -58.04 48.79 -15.44
CA PRO A 319 -58.50 47.42 -15.22
C PRO A 319 -58.84 46.70 -16.53
N GLN A 320 -58.32 45.48 -16.69
CA GLN A 320 -58.69 44.54 -17.76
C GLN A 320 -59.12 43.20 -17.13
N PRO A 321 -60.00 42.44 -17.81
CA PRO A 321 -61.06 41.64 -17.20
C PRO A 321 -60.55 40.33 -16.59
N ARG A 322 -61.30 39.86 -15.57
CA ARG A 322 -61.13 38.58 -14.87
C ARG A 322 -60.96 37.42 -15.88
N SER A 323 -59.72 37.01 -16.12
CA SER A 323 -59.45 35.61 -16.41
C SER A 323 -59.75 34.84 -15.13
N LYS A 324 -60.43 33.70 -15.26
CA LYS A 324 -60.73 32.81 -14.15
C LYS A 324 -59.40 32.32 -13.57
N ILE A 325 -58.93 33.00 -12.52
CA ILE A 325 -57.94 32.44 -11.61
C ILE A 325 -58.63 31.21 -11.01
N GLN A 326 -58.24 30.04 -11.48
CA GLN A 326 -58.56 28.79 -10.80
C GLN A 326 -58.10 28.96 -9.36
N SER A 327 -59.07 28.81 -8.46
CA SER A 327 -58.92 28.90 -7.01
C SER A 327 -57.62 28.21 -6.59
N LYS A 328 -56.65 29.02 -6.15
CA LYS A 328 -55.55 28.54 -5.33
C LYS A 328 -56.22 28.13 -4.02
N MET A 329 -56.72 26.90 -3.97
CA MET A 329 -57.11 26.25 -2.72
C MET A 329 -55.84 26.14 -1.91
N ALA A 330 -55.50 27.21 -1.18
CA ALA A 330 -54.54 27.16 -0.10
C ALA A 330 -55.21 26.34 1.02
N SER A 331 -55.20 25.02 0.86
CA SER A 331 -55.62 24.08 1.88
C SER A 331 -54.39 23.68 2.70
N GLU A 332 -54.43 24.08 3.97
CA GLU A 332 -53.60 23.58 5.09
C GLU A 332 -52.08 23.60 4.89
N ILE A 333 -51.47 24.73 5.25
CA ILE A 333 -50.07 24.90 5.66
C ILE A 333 -49.04 24.53 4.57
N ASP A 334 -48.43 25.54 3.94
CA ASP A 334 -47.30 25.42 3.00
C ASP A 334 -46.05 24.78 3.69
N ILE A 335 -46.06 23.47 3.92
CA ILE A 335 -44.89 22.74 4.44
C ILE A 335 -43.96 22.32 3.29
N TYR A 336 -44.48 22.08 2.09
CA TYR A 336 -43.70 21.68 0.90
C TYR A 336 -44.37 22.10 -0.41
N ASN A 337 -43.57 22.15 -1.50
CA ASN A 337 -44.06 22.40 -2.85
C ASN A 337 -44.51 21.09 -3.52
N GLN A 338 -45.78 20.98 -3.90
CA GLN A 338 -46.30 19.79 -4.56
C GLN A 338 -45.96 19.79 -6.07
N TYR A 339 -45.38 18.68 -6.54
CA TYR A 339 -45.06 18.46 -7.97
C TYR A 339 -45.90 17.32 -8.56
N PRO A 340 -46.40 17.44 -9.81
CA PRO A 340 -47.23 16.42 -10.46
C PRO A 340 -46.36 15.28 -11.04
N ILE A 341 -45.99 14.33 -10.20
CA ILE A 341 -45.16 13.16 -10.54
C ILE A 341 -46.06 11.97 -10.88
N HIS A 342 -45.69 11.23 -11.94
CA HIS A 342 -46.34 9.99 -12.37
C HIS A 342 -45.38 8.80 -12.30
N MET A 343 -45.81 7.72 -11.65
CA MET A 343 -45.08 6.45 -11.61
C MET A 343 -45.62 5.51 -12.67
N ASP A 344 -44.76 5.00 -13.55
CA ASP A 344 -45.11 3.90 -14.43
C ASP A 344 -45.20 2.58 -13.63
N PRO A 345 -46.36 1.90 -13.59
CA PRO A 345 -46.52 0.66 -12.82
C PRO A 345 -45.58 -0.47 -13.23
N ALA A 346 -45.15 -0.53 -14.50
CA ALA A 346 -44.31 -1.60 -15.03
C ALA A 346 -42.83 -1.38 -14.72
N SER A 347 -42.29 -0.21 -15.08
CA SER A 347 -40.87 0.11 -14.84
C SER A 347 -40.58 0.59 -13.41
N LYS A 348 -41.61 0.97 -12.65
CA LYS A 348 -41.50 1.70 -11.38
C LYS A 348 -40.75 3.04 -11.51
N ALA A 349 -40.56 3.53 -12.74
CA ALA A 349 -39.89 4.80 -12.99
C ALA A 349 -40.85 5.97 -12.75
N LEU A 350 -40.30 7.04 -12.17
CA LEU A 350 -40.99 8.30 -11.93
C LEU A 350 -40.73 9.28 -13.08
N SER A 351 -41.76 10.03 -13.45
CA SER A 351 -41.75 11.00 -14.56
C SER A 351 -42.58 12.24 -14.20
N LEU A 352 -42.24 13.41 -14.77
CA LEU A 352 -42.95 14.67 -14.52
C LEU A 352 -44.05 14.90 -15.57
N GLN A 353 -45.30 15.13 -15.16
CA GLN A 353 -46.42 15.33 -16.09
C GLN A 353 -46.52 16.77 -16.63
N SER A 354 -46.29 17.77 -15.77
CA SER A 354 -46.37 19.19 -16.13
C SER A 354 -45.44 20.04 -15.26
N SER A 355 -44.92 21.13 -15.81
CA SER A 355 -43.95 22.00 -15.15
C SER A 355 -44.28 23.47 -15.35
N THR A 356 -44.05 24.30 -14.34
CA THR A 356 -44.29 25.75 -14.36
C THR A 356 -43.27 26.54 -15.18
N THR A 357 -41.99 26.12 -15.23
CA THR A 357 -40.94 26.81 -16.01
C THR A 357 -39.93 25.83 -16.64
N PRO A 358 -39.26 26.19 -17.76
CA PRO A 358 -38.27 25.33 -18.43
C PRO A 358 -37.08 24.94 -17.54
N ASN A 359 -36.55 25.88 -16.75
CA ASN A 359 -35.40 25.62 -15.87
C ASN A 359 -35.78 24.65 -14.74
N GLN A 360 -36.96 24.83 -14.12
CA GLN A 360 -37.44 23.89 -13.10
C GLN A 360 -37.70 22.51 -13.71
N LYS A 361 -38.23 22.45 -14.93
CA LYS A 361 -38.44 21.17 -15.64
C LYS A 361 -37.13 20.42 -15.81
N ALA A 362 -36.08 21.09 -16.27
CA ALA A 362 -34.78 20.47 -16.48
C ALA A 362 -34.21 19.91 -15.16
N LEU A 363 -34.18 20.72 -14.10
CA LEU A 363 -33.68 20.30 -12.78
C LEU A 363 -34.46 19.10 -12.21
N LEU A 364 -35.79 19.15 -12.26
CA LEU A 364 -36.64 18.05 -11.75
C LEU A 364 -36.51 16.78 -12.59
N THR A 365 -36.29 16.91 -13.90
CA THR A 365 -36.09 15.75 -14.77
C THR A 365 -34.78 15.05 -14.42
N THR A 366 -33.70 15.80 -14.23
CA THR A 366 -32.40 15.26 -13.78
C THR A 366 -32.51 14.57 -12.42
N GLU A 367 -33.17 15.19 -11.44
CA GLU A 367 -33.38 14.59 -10.12
C GLU A 367 -34.20 13.29 -10.20
N LEU A 368 -35.25 13.26 -11.04
CA LEU A 368 -36.05 12.05 -11.25
C LEU A 368 -35.24 10.94 -11.93
N GLU A 369 -34.34 11.27 -12.86
CA GLU A 369 -33.43 10.32 -13.48
C GLU A 369 -32.45 9.71 -12.46
N GLU A 370 -31.88 10.54 -11.58
CA GLU A 370 -31.01 10.11 -10.47
C GLU A 370 -31.77 9.24 -9.47
N LEU A 371 -33.00 9.61 -9.10
CA LEU A 371 -33.87 8.83 -8.22
C LEU A 371 -34.24 7.47 -8.85
N ASN A 372 -34.53 7.45 -10.14
CA ASN A 372 -34.80 6.22 -10.87
C ASN A 372 -33.55 5.31 -10.94
N ALA A 373 -32.36 5.89 -11.08
CA ALA A 373 -31.09 5.15 -11.03
C ALA A 373 -30.83 4.59 -9.62
N LEU A 374 -31.06 5.40 -8.57
CA LEU A 374 -30.96 4.97 -7.18
C LEU A 374 -31.93 3.82 -6.88
N HIS A 375 -33.18 3.90 -7.35
CA HIS A 375 -34.17 2.84 -7.18
C HIS A 375 -33.70 1.51 -7.79
N ARG A 376 -33.19 1.53 -9.03
CA ARG A 376 -32.62 0.34 -9.67
C ARG A 376 -31.43 -0.22 -8.88
N ASN A 377 -30.55 0.64 -8.37
CA ASN A 377 -29.41 0.24 -7.56
C ASN A 377 -29.84 -0.40 -6.22
N LEU A 378 -30.85 0.15 -5.55
CA LEU A 378 -31.38 -0.39 -4.29
C LEU A 378 -32.09 -1.73 -4.48
N ILE A 379 -32.82 -1.92 -5.58
CA ILE A 379 -33.44 -3.21 -5.91
C ILE A 379 -32.38 -4.28 -6.24
N SER A 380 -31.23 -3.86 -6.78
CA SER A 380 -30.12 -4.78 -7.07
C SER A 380 -29.37 -5.27 -5.82
N LEU A 381 -29.62 -4.67 -4.65
CA LEU A 381 -29.11 -5.16 -3.37
C LEU A 381 -29.85 -6.42 -2.94
N ASP A 382 -29.18 -7.24 -2.13
CA ASP A 382 -29.85 -8.35 -1.45
C ASP A 382 -30.85 -7.79 -0.41
N PRO A 383 -31.98 -8.49 -0.14
CA PRO A 383 -32.92 -8.10 0.91
C PRO A 383 -32.18 -7.85 2.24
N PRO A 384 -32.43 -6.72 2.94
CA PRO A 384 -33.63 -5.88 2.92
C PRO A 384 -33.64 -4.69 1.93
N ASN A 385 -32.77 -4.65 0.91
CA ASN A 385 -32.67 -3.54 -0.07
C ASN A 385 -32.34 -2.17 0.57
N ILE A 386 -31.80 -2.20 1.78
CA ILE A 386 -31.31 -1.01 2.50
C ILE A 386 -29.80 -1.01 2.34
N PRO A 387 -29.17 0.15 2.02
CA PRO A 387 -27.73 0.25 1.95
C PRO A 387 -27.06 -0.27 3.23
N PRO A 388 -26.10 -1.21 3.13
CA PRO A 388 -25.34 -1.63 4.29
C PRO A 388 -24.46 -0.48 4.80
N ALA A 389 -23.95 -0.62 6.02
CA ALA A 389 -22.93 0.29 6.52
C ALA A 389 -21.74 0.34 5.52
N PRO A 390 -21.11 1.51 5.29
CA PRO A 390 -20.04 1.65 4.28
C PRO A 390 -18.82 0.73 4.50
N LEU A 391 -18.68 0.18 5.71
CA LEU A 391 -17.66 -0.78 6.08
C LEU A 391 -18.34 -1.96 6.78
N PRO A 392 -17.92 -3.21 6.54
CA PRO A 392 -16.83 -3.65 5.65
C PRO A 392 -17.22 -3.60 4.15
N LEU A 393 -16.26 -3.25 3.29
CA LEU A 393 -16.48 -3.16 1.84
C LEU A 393 -16.54 -4.56 1.20
N ASN A 394 -17.48 -4.75 0.26
CA ASN A 394 -17.50 -5.95 -0.57
C ASN A 394 -16.32 -5.94 -1.58
N PRO A 395 -15.38 -6.89 -1.52
CA PRO A 395 -14.19 -6.88 -2.37
C PRO A 395 -14.46 -7.22 -3.85
N LYS A 396 -15.66 -7.75 -4.18
CA LYS A 396 -15.96 -8.29 -5.51
C LYS A 396 -15.76 -7.27 -6.64
N ARG A 397 -16.26 -6.05 -6.47
CA ARG A 397 -16.16 -5.00 -7.49
C ARG A 397 -14.72 -4.52 -7.66
N SER A 398 -13.99 -4.29 -6.56
CA SER A 398 -12.56 -3.94 -6.61
C SER A 398 -11.74 -5.01 -7.32
N ALA A 399 -12.05 -6.30 -7.09
CA ALA A 399 -11.38 -7.40 -7.78
C ALA A 399 -11.67 -7.41 -9.30
N GLN A 400 -12.90 -7.12 -9.71
CA GLN A 400 -13.26 -7.02 -11.13
C GLN A 400 -12.58 -5.84 -11.82
N ILE A 401 -12.55 -4.67 -11.18
CA ILE A 401 -11.85 -3.47 -11.67
C ILE A 401 -10.35 -3.75 -11.82
N SER A 402 -9.74 -4.38 -10.80
CA SER A 402 -8.33 -4.76 -10.83
C SER A 402 -8.03 -5.73 -11.99
N LYS A 403 -8.89 -6.73 -12.21
CA LYS A 403 -8.75 -7.67 -13.34
C LYS A 403 -8.83 -6.98 -14.70
N LEU A 404 -9.76 -6.03 -14.87
CA LEU A 404 -9.86 -5.24 -16.10
C LEU A 404 -8.61 -4.39 -16.31
N ARG A 405 -8.13 -3.72 -15.27
CA ARG A 405 -6.88 -2.96 -15.32
C ARG A 405 -5.70 -3.83 -15.71
N ASP A 406 -5.57 -5.02 -15.13
CA ASP A 406 -4.47 -5.93 -15.44
C ASP A 406 -4.54 -6.45 -16.88
N SER A 407 -5.75 -6.65 -17.40
CA SER A 407 -5.99 -6.99 -18.80
C SER A 407 -5.61 -5.83 -19.74
N ALA A 408 -5.98 -4.60 -19.38
CA ALA A 408 -5.60 -3.38 -20.10
C ALA A 408 -4.08 -3.17 -20.11
N ASN A 409 -3.43 -3.34 -18.97
CA ASN A 409 -1.97 -3.31 -18.85
C ASN A 409 -1.33 -4.38 -19.77
N ALA A 410 -1.89 -5.59 -19.83
CA ALA A 410 -1.37 -6.63 -20.72
C ALA A 410 -1.52 -6.29 -22.20
N ALA A 411 -2.61 -5.61 -22.61
CA ALA A 411 -2.77 -5.09 -23.96
C ALA A 411 -1.77 -3.95 -24.26
N TYR A 412 -1.58 -3.04 -23.31
CA TYR A 412 -0.61 -1.94 -23.42
C TYR A 412 0.82 -2.46 -23.62
N ARG A 413 1.25 -3.48 -22.87
CA ARG A 413 2.58 -4.11 -23.04
C ARG A 413 2.81 -4.75 -24.40
N LYS A 414 1.74 -5.11 -25.10
CA LYS A 414 1.80 -5.64 -26.47
C LYS A 414 1.73 -4.52 -27.51
N SER A 415 1.89 -3.27 -27.09
CA SER A 415 1.72 -2.06 -27.91
C SER A 415 0.35 -1.96 -28.58
N ASN A 416 -0.65 -2.71 -28.11
CA ASN A 416 -2.02 -2.62 -28.58
C ASN A 416 -2.76 -1.56 -27.74
N TYR A 417 -2.48 -0.29 -28.04
CA TYR A 417 -2.98 0.84 -27.29
C TYR A 417 -4.49 1.03 -27.43
N ASP A 418 -5.07 0.73 -28.60
CA ASP A 418 -6.52 0.85 -28.83
C ASP A 418 -7.32 -0.09 -27.92
N GLU A 419 -6.88 -1.34 -27.82
CA GLU A 419 -7.52 -2.32 -26.94
C GLU A 419 -7.29 -1.97 -25.46
N ALA A 420 -6.09 -1.48 -25.12
CA ALA A 420 -5.82 -1.00 -23.77
C ALA A 420 -6.76 0.13 -23.35
N ILE A 421 -6.98 1.12 -24.22
CA ILE A 421 -7.89 2.25 -23.98
C ILE A 421 -9.33 1.78 -23.77
N LYS A 422 -9.82 0.82 -24.57
CA LYS A 422 -11.15 0.23 -24.39
C LYS A 422 -11.29 -0.45 -23.03
N LEU A 423 -10.31 -1.28 -22.66
CA LEU A 423 -10.33 -2.01 -21.39
C LEU A 423 -10.21 -1.06 -20.18
N TYR A 424 -9.40 -0.01 -20.27
CA TYR A 424 -9.37 1.03 -19.23
C TYR A 424 -10.70 1.78 -19.13
N THR A 425 -11.35 2.08 -20.26
CA THR A 425 -12.65 2.74 -20.27
C THR A 425 -13.70 1.90 -19.57
N TYR A 426 -13.78 0.59 -19.86
CA TYR A 426 -14.67 -0.31 -19.14
C TYR A 426 -14.37 -0.38 -17.64
N ALA A 427 -13.09 -0.33 -17.24
CA ALA A 427 -12.72 -0.30 -15.83
C ALA A 427 -13.16 1.01 -15.14
N ILE A 428 -13.02 2.15 -15.84
CA ILE A 428 -13.46 3.47 -15.35
C ILE A 428 -14.97 3.50 -15.19
N ASP A 429 -15.72 3.03 -16.18
CA ASP A 429 -17.19 2.96 -16.12
C ASP A 429 -17.64 2.11 -14.92
N MET A 430 -16.96 0.98 -14.66
CA MET A 430 -17.25 0.13 -13.51
C MET A 430 -16.92 0.81 -12.16
N GLY A 431 -15.87 1.62 -12.12
CA GLY A 431 -15.46 2.42 -10.97
C GLY A 431 -16.43 3.57 -10.68
N LEU A 432 -16.89 4.28 -11.71
CA LEU A 432 -17.90 5.35 -11.62
C LEU A 432 -19.28 4.80 -11.24
N ALA A 433 -19.62 3.59 -11.69
CA ALA A 433 -20.86 2.91 -11.34
C ALA A 433 -20.85 2.30 -9.92
N ARG A 434 -19.88 2.64 -9.06
CA ARG A 434 -19.89 2.24 -7.65
C ARG A 434 -21.09 2.86 -6.93
N PRO A 435 -21.79 2.10 -6.07
CA PRO A 435 -22.88 2.68 -5.30
C PRO A 435 -22.41 3.83 -4.41
N GLY A 436 -23.19 4.92 -4.36
CA GLY A 436 -22.83 6.13 -3.63
C GLY A 436 -22.73 5.98 -2.10
N TRP A 437 -23.20 4.87 -1.54
CA TRP A 437 -23.05 4.53 -0.12
C TRP A 437 -21.71 3.84 0.21
N GLU A 438 -20.92 3.46 -0.80
CA GLU A 438 -19.57 2.95 -0.58
C GLU A 438 -18.58 4.09 -0.27
N PRO A 439 -17.46 3.82 0.43
CA PRO A 439 -16.46 4.84 0.71
C PRO A 439 -15.88 5.46 -0.56
N VAL A 440 -16.09 6.77 -0.74
CA VAL A 440 -15.60 7.55 -1.90
C VAL A 440 -14.08 7.46 -2.09
N ALA A 441 -13.33 7.28 -0.99
CA ALA A 441 -11.88 7.12 -1.04
C ALA A 441 -11.45 5.94 -1.93
N VAL A 442 -12.20 4.83 -1.90
CA VAL A 442 -11.89 3.64 -2.70
C VAL A 442 -12.10 3.93 -4.18
N ALA A 443 -13.22 4.56 -4.53
CA ALA A 443 -13.48 4.97 -5.91
C ALA A 443 -12.42 5.94 -6.42
N ARG A 444 -12.04 6.96 -5.62
CA ARG A 444 -11.01 7.93 -5.99
C ARG A 444 -9.64 7.30 -6.22
N GLU A 445 -9.23 6.35 -5.38
CA GLU A 445 -7.94 5.66 -5.54
C GLU A 445 -7.91 4.78 -6.80
N GLU A 446 -8.98 4.03 -7.05
CA GLU A 446 -9.10 3.18 -8.24
C GLU A 446 -9.14 4.04 -9.52
N LEU A 447 -9.98 5.08 -9.55
CA LEU A 447 -10.11 5.98 -10.68
C LEU A 447 -8.83 6.76 -10.97
N ALA A 448 -8.12 7.24 -9.95
CA ALA A 448 -6.85 7.94 -10.14
C ALA A 448 -5.84 7.08 -10.91
N GLY A 449 -5.71 5.81 -10.55
CA GLY A 449 -4.82 4.87 -11.24
C GLY A 449 -5.28 4.55 -12.67
N LEU A 450 -6.58 4.33 -12.86
CA LEU A 450 -7.15 4.02 -14.18
C LEU A 450 -7.01 5.18 -15.17
N TYR A 451 -7.37 6.40 -14.76
CA TYR A 451 -7.20 7.60 -15.57
C TYR A 451 -5.72 7.83 -15.90
N GLY A 452 -4.81 7.64 -14.93
CA GLY A 452 -3.38 7.79 -15.15
C GLY A 452 -2.83 6.81 -16.19
N ASN A 453 -3.31 5.56 -16.17
CA ASN A 453 -2.89 4.54 -17.14
C ASN A 453 -3.52 4.74 -18.52
N ARG A 454 -4.79 5.17 -18.59
CA ARG A 454 -5.45 5.49 -19.87
C ARG A 454 -4.83 6.73 -20.52
N ALA A 455 -4.46 7.73 -19.73
CA ALA A 455 -3.69 8.88 -20.20
C ALA A 455 -2.36 8.46 -20.85
N GLN A 456 -1.65 7.51 -20.25
CA GLN A 456 -0.41 6.97 -20.84
C GLN A 456 -0.65 6.26 -22.18
N ALA A 457 -1.74 5.49 -22.29
CA ALA A 457 -2.12 4.85 -23.54
C ALA A 457 -2.46 5.87 -24.65
N TYR A 458 -3.17 6.95 -24.32
CA TYR A 458 -3.41 8.05 -25.26
C TYR A 458 -2.11 8.77 -25.67
N MET A 459 -1.21 9.04 -24.72
CA MET A 459 0.10 9.64 -25.02
C MET A 459 0.94 8.75 -25.94
N ALA A 460 0.88 7.42 -25.78
CA ALA A 460 1.56 6.47 -26.67
C ALA A 460 1.00 6.49 -28.11
N GLN A 461 -0.27 6.89 -28.28
CA GLN A 461 -0.88 7.15 -29.59
C GLN A 461 -0.70 8.61 -30.07
N GLN A 462 0.02 9.44 -29.32
CA GLN A 462 0.13 10.89 -29.56
C GLN A 462 -1.22 11.63 -29.54
N ALA A 463 -2.23 11.07 -28.88
CA ALA A 463 -3.53 11.69 -28.61
C ALA A 463 -3.42 12.62 -27.38
N TRP A 464 -2.71 13.73 -27.54
CA TRP A 464 -2.36 14.65 -26.45
C TRP A 464 -3.55 15.32 -25.75
N PRO A 465 -4.63 15.75 -26.45
CA PRO A 465 -5.79 16.35 -25.79
C PRO A 465 -6.52 15.38 -24.85
N GLU A 466 -6.77 14.15 -25.31
CA GLU A 466 -7.42 13.08 -24.54
C GLU A 466 -6.55 12.66 -23.36
N GLY A 467 -5.24 12.48 -23.60
CA GLY A 467 -4.25 12.19 -22.56
C GLY A 467 -4.19 13.28 -21.48
N LEU A 468 -4.29 14.55 -21.86
CA LEU A 468 -4.35 15.68 -20.94
C LEU A 468 -5.60 15.65 -20.05
N VAL A 469 -6.77 15.41 -20.65
CA VAL A 469 -8.04 15.36 -19.90
C VAL A 469 -8.02 14.23 -18.88
N ASP A 470 -7.55 13.05 -19.28
CA ASP A 470 -7.43 11.90 -18.37
C ASP A 470 -6.38 12.14 -17.28
N ALA A 471 -5.23 12.74 -17.61
CA ALA A 471 -4.22 13.04 -16.62
C ALA A 471 -4.73 14.07 -15.58
N LYS A 472 -5.52 15.06 -16.01
CA LYS A 472 -6.23 15.99 -15.10
C LYS A 472 -7.25 15.26 -14.22
N ALA A 473 -8.08 14.39 -14.80
CA ALA A 473 -9.03 13.58 -14.04
C ALA A 473 -8.35 12.68 -12.99
N SER A 474 -7.15 12.16 -13.31
CA SER A 474 -6.33 11.39 -12.37
C SER A 474 -5.86 12.24 -11.18
N VAL A 475 -5.37 13.45 -11.43
CA VAL A 475 -4.95 14.40 -10.40
C VAL A 475 -6.13 14.87 -9.55
N ASP A 476 -7.27 15.17 -10.17
CA ASP A 476 -8.48 15.60 -9.46
C ASP A 476 -9.04 14.49 -8.56
N SER A 477 -8.85 13.22 -8.95
CA SER A 477 -9.19 12.05 -8.13
C SER A 477 -8.25 11.90 -6.93
N LYS A 478 -6.94 12.03 -7.15
CA LYS A 478 -5.90 11.91 -6.12
C LYS A 478 -4.71 12.82 -6.46
N PRO A 479 -4.59 14.00 -5.81
CA PRO A 479 -3.54 14.97 -6.13
C PRO A 479 -2.20 14.69 -5.45
N VAL A 480 -2.19 13.98 -4.31
CA VAL A 480 -0.99 13.70 -3.50
C VAL A 480 -0.50 12.27 -3.72
N GLY A 481 0.81 12.11 -3.90
CA GLY A 481 1.44 10.82 -4.18
C GLY A 481 1.14 10.32 -5.60
N ASN A 482 0.87 11.24 -6.54
CA ASN A 482 0.49 10.97 -7.92
C ASN A 482 1.36 11.78 -8.90
N VAL A 483 2.67 11.76 -8.67
CA VAL A 483 3.69 12.46 -9.47
C VAL A 483 3.54 12.17 -10.97
N LYS A 484 3.34 10.90 -11.34
CA LYS A 484 3.25 10.49 -12.76
C LYS A 484 2.07 11.16 -13.47
N ALA A 485 0.95 11.41 -12.80
CA ALA A 485 -0.17 12.14 -13.42
C ALA A 485 0.17 13.62 -13.64
N TRP A 486 0.82 14.28 -12.68
CA TRP A 486 1.33 15.65 -12.85
C TRP A 486 2.31 15.76 -14.03
N TRP A 487 3.22 14.79 -14.14
CA TRP A 487 4.17 14.72 -15.25
C TRP A 487 3.46 14.55 -16.60
N ARG A 488 2.48 13.64 -16.69
CA ARG A 488 1.70 13.41 -17.92
C ARG A 488 0.89 14.63 -18.35
N ILE A 489 0.32 15.40 -17.41
CA ILE A 489 -0.33 16.69 -17.70
C ILE A 489 0.67 17.64 -18.37
N ALA A 490 1.83 17.82 -17.74
CA ALA A 490 2.84 18.77 -18.19
C ALA A 490 3.44 18.39 -19.55
N LYS A 491 3.75 17.10 -19.74
CA LYS A 491 4.26 16.57 -21.01
C LYS A 491 3.23 16.74 -22.12
N SER A 492 1.97 16.35 -21.89
CA SER A 492 0.91 16.53 -22.90
C SER A 492 0.71 18.00 -23.28
N LEU A 493 0.78 18.93 -22.32
CA LEU A 493 0.73 20.37 -22.59
C LEU A 493 1.94 20.86 -23.38
N ALA A 494 3.14 20.37 -23.07
CA ALA A 494 4.37 20.73 -23.76
C ALA A 494 4.37 20.24 -25.22
N GLU A 495 3.91 19.02 -25.48
CA GLU A 495 3.77 18.47 -26.84
C GLU A 495 2.72 19.21 -27.68
N MET A 496 1.69 19.77 -27.03
CA MET A 496 0.74 20.67 -27.69
C MET A 496 1.24 22.13 -27.85
N GLY A 497 2.49 22.43 -27.47
CA GLY A 497 3.06 23.77 -27.53
C GLY A 497 2.55 24.75 -26.46
N ARG A 498 1.77 24.28 -25.48
CA ARG A 498 1.18 25.09 -24.40
C ARG A 498 2.13 25.16 -23.19
N TYR A 499 3.36 25.62 -23.43
CA TYR A 499 4.44 25.63 -22.45
C TYR A 499 4.15 26.48 -21.20
N GLU A 500 3.45 27.61 -21.35
CA GLU A 500 3.04 28.47 -20.22
C GLU A 500 2.11 27.75 -19.24
N GLU A 501 1.16 26.97 -19.74
CA GLU A 501 0.29 26.17 -18.91
C GLU A 501 1.03 24.99 -18.30
N SER A 502 1.90 24.33 -19.08
CA SER A 502 2.75 23.24 -18.60
C SER A 502 3.57 23.67 -17.38
N ARG A 503 4.23 24.83 -17.46
CA ARG A 503 4.98 25.44 -16.35
C ARG A 503 4.13 25.64 -15.10
N LYS A 504 2.92 26.17 -15.24
CA LYS A 504 1.99 26.37 -14.10
C LYS A 504 1.62 25.05 -13.42
N PHE A 505 1.34 24.02 -14.21
CA PHE A 505 1.01 22.69 -13.69
C PHE A 505 2.21 22.00 -13.02
N LEU A 506 3.42 22.18 -13.55
CA LEU A 506 4.65 21.65 -12.94
C LEU A 506 4.96 22.30 -11.58
N HIS A 507 4.83 23.62 -11.46
CA HIS A 507 4.96 24.29 -10.16
C HIS A 507 3.93 23.77 -9.16
N LYS A 508 2.66 23.66 -9.58
CA LYS A 508 1.59 23.12 -8.72
C LYS A 508 1.88 21.69 -8.26
N GLY A 509 2.37 20.83 -9.16
CA GLY A 509 2.78 19.46 -8.82
C GLY A 509 3.95 19.42 -7.83
N LEU A 510 4.97 20.27 -8.03
CA LEU A 510 6.12 20.38 -7.13
C LEU A 510 5.75 20.89 -5.73
N ASP A 511 4.79 21.81 -5.63
CA ASP A 511 4.30 22.32 -4.35
C ASP A 511 3.53 21.24 -3.56
N ILE A 512 2.87 20.31 -4.25
CA ILE A 512 2.08 19.23 -3.63
C ILE A 512 2.93 18.01 -3.28
N GLU A 513 3.78 17.55 -4.19
CA GLU A 513 4.61 16.33 -4.02
C GLU A 513 5.90 16.60 -3.23
N GLY A 514 6.34 17.86 -3.19
CA GLY A 514 7.58 18.28 -2.54
C GLY A 514 8.80 18.14 -3.45
N LYS A 515 9.61 19.20 -3.50
CA LYS A 515 10.77 19.33 -4.40
C LYS A 515 11.89 18.32 -4.16
N GLU A 516 12.02 17.82 -2.93
CA GLU A 516 13.08 16.88 -2.53
C GLU A 516 12.70 15.40 -2.74
N SER A 517 11.44 15.12 -3.11
CA SER A 517 11.01 13.75 -3.39
C SER A 517 11.61 13.24 -4.71
N GLU A 518 11.81 11.93 -4.85
CA GLU A 518 12.31 11.34 -6.12
C GLU A 518 11.42 11.73 -7.31
N GLY A 519 10.10 11.73 -7.12
CA GLY A 519 9.18 12.21 -8.15
C GLY A 519 9.22 13.72 -8.39
N GLY A 520 9.55 14.51 -7.36
CA GLY A 520 9.80 15.95 -7.49
C GLY A 520 10.97 16.24 -8.42
N LYS A 521 12.01 15.41 -8.44
CA LYS A 521 13.15 15.55 -9.37
C LYS A 521 12.72 15.35 -10.82
N GLU A 522 11.85 14.39 -11.12
CA GLU A 522 11.32 14.17 -12.47
C GLU A 522 10.50 15.37 -12.96
N LEU A 523 9.64 15.93 -12.10
CA LEU A 523 8.88 17.14 -12.41
C LEU A 523 9.80 18.35 -12.61
N PHE A 524 10.88 18.45 -11.82
CA PHE A 524 11.86 19.52 -11.94
C PHE A 524 12.66 19.41 -13.24
N GLY A 525 13.06 18.20 -13.66
CA GLY A 525 13.71 17.98 -14.94
C GLY A 525 12.87 18.44 -16.12
N LEU A 526 11.59 18.06 -16.15
CA LEU A 526 10.65 18.53 -17.19
C LEU A 526 10.41 20.04 -17.12
N LEU A 527 10.42 20.64 -15.93
CA LEU A 527 10.29 22.09 -15.75
C LEU A 527 11.45 22.83 -16.39
N GLU A 528 12.69 22.36 -16.20
CA GLU A 528 13.86 22.98 -16.85
C GLU A 528 13.77 22.92 -18.38
N GLU A 529 13.29 21.82 -18.95
CA GLU A 529 13.10 21.68 -20.39
C GLU A 529 12.07 22.68 -20.91
N VAL A 530 10.91 22.78 -20.25
CA VAL A 530 9.83 23.71 -20.59
C VAL A 530 10.32 25.16 -20.48
N GLU A 531 11.08 25.49 -19.43
CA GLU A 531 11.66 26.83 -19.27
C GLU A 531 12.70 27.16 -20.35
N LYS A 532 13.57 26.21 -20.71
CA LYS A 532 14.53 26.38 -21.82
C LYS A 532 13.81 26.67 -23.13
N VAL A 533 12.70 25.98 -23.41
CA VAL A 533 11.90 26.21 -24.63
C VAL A 533 11.23 27.59 -24.59
N LEU A 534 10.62 27.97 -23.46
CA LEU A 534 10.02 29.30 -23.28
C LEU A 534 11.05 30.43 -23.46
N LEU A 535 12.25 30.26 -22.90
CA LEU A 535 13.33 31.24 -23.05
C LEU A 535 13.83 31.35 -24.50
N ARG A 536 13.80 30.25 -25.27
CA ARG A 536 14.11 30.28 -26.71
C ARG A 536 13.00 30.98 -27.48
N SER A 537 11.73 30.71 -27.19
CA SER A 537 10.60 31.37 -27.87
C SER A 537 10.48 32.87 -27.56
N LEU A 538 10.99 33.32 -26.41
CA LEU A 538 11.05 34.75 -26.07
C LEU A 538 12.21 35.50 -26.75
N LYS A 539 13.23 34.77 -27.23
CA LYS A 539 14.41 35.33 -27.89
C LYS A 539 14.31 35.31 -29.42
N ALA A 540 13.47 34.43 -29.97
CA ALA A 540 13.08 34.41 -31.37
C ALA A 540 11.96 35.44 -31.63
#